data_AF-A0A8T4I755-F1
#
_entry.id   AF-A0A8T4I755-F1
#
_cell.length_a   1.000
_cell.length_b   1.000
_cell.length_c   1.000
_cell.angle_alpha   90.00
_cell.angle_beta   90.00
_cell.angle_gamma   90.00
#
_symmetry.space_group_name_H-M   'P 1'
#
loop_
_entity.id
_entity.type
_entity.pdbx_description
1 polymer ?
#
loop_
_entity_poly.entity_id
_entity_poly.type
_entity_poly.pdbx_seq_one_letter_code
_entity_poly.pdbx_strand_id
1 'polypeptide(L)' 'KKPGTQEARGMLNEYKKEWARRVGVKTAPAITDTMLRAMVQTCDEQHPIGIRDRAVLLLGRGALNRRIE' A
#
# COMPACT_ATOMS: atom_id res chain seq x y z
N LYS A 1 -0.34 -4.19 -45.12
CA LYS A 1 -0.17 -3.30 -43.95
C LYS A 1 -1.08 -2.09 -44.16
N LYS A 2 -2.19 -1.95 -43.40
CA LYS A 2 -3.14 -0.83 -43.57
C LYS A 2 -2.66 0.37 -42.73
N PRO A 3 -2.40 1.55 -43.32
CA PRO A 3 -1.76 2.67 -42.62
C PRO A 3 -2.57 3.22 -41.43
N GLY A 4 -3.91 3.29 -41.55
CA GLY A 4 -4.76 3.80 -40.47
C GLY A 4 -4.79 2.96 -39.19
N THR A 5 -4.30 1.72 -39.23
CA THR A 5 -4.24 0.85 -38.04
C THR A 5 -3.12 1.25 -37.08
N GLN A 6 -2.08 1.95 -37.56
CA GLN A 6 -1.00 2.45 -36.70
C GLN A 6 -1.44 3.67 -35.89
N GLU A 7 -2.15 4.62 -36.51
CA GLU A 7 -2.69 5.79 -35.81
C GLU A 7 -3.72 5.38 -34.75
N ALA A 8 -4.66 4.50 -35.12
CA ALA A 8 -5.65 3.97 -34.17
C ALA A 8 -5.00 3.24 -32.98
N ARG A 9 -3.90 2.49 -33.22
CA ARG A 9 -3.12 1.85 -32.15
C ARG A 9 -2.39 2.87 -31.27
N GLY A 10 -1.87 3.95 -31.85
CA GLY A 10 -1.28 5.06 -31.10
C GLY A 10 -2.29 5.69 -30.15
N MET A 11 -3.49 6.02 -30.67
CA MET A 11 -4.58 6.59 -29.86
C MET A 11 -5.02 5.67 -28.73
N LEU A 12 -5.15 4.36 -29.00
CA LEU A 12 -5.48 3.37 -27.96
C LEU A 12 -4.39 3.24 -26.89
N ASN A 13 -3.12 3.34 -27.26
CA ASN A 13 -2.02 3.29 -26.30
C ASN A 13 -1.98 4.52 -25.41
N GLU A 14 -2.21 5.71 -25.95
CA GLU A 14 -2.31 6.94 -25.15
C GLU A 14 -3.50 6.89 -24.20
N TYR A 15 -4.66 6.43 -24.67
CA TYR A 15 -5.83 6.23 -23.82
C TYR A 15 -5.55 5.23 -22.69
N LYS A 16 -4.85 4.13 -22.97
CA LYS A 16 -4.43 3.16 -21.94
C LYS A 16 -3.52 3.78 -20.88
N LYS A 17 -2.55 4.60 -21.27
CA LYS A 17 -1.66 5.30 -20.32
C LYS A 17 -2.45 6.25 -19.42
N GLU A 18 -3.36 7.02 -20.02
CA GLU A 18 -4.18 7.96 -19.28
C GLU A 18 -5.16 7.26 -18.33
N TRP A 19 -5.77 6.16 -18.79
CA TRP A 19 -6.61 5.30 -17.96
C TRP A 19 -5.84 4.70 -16.78
N ALA A 20 -4.64 4.15 -17.02
CA ALA A 20 -3.79 3.60 -15.96
C ALA A 20 -3.38 4.67 -14.93
N ARG A 21 -3.17 5.92 -15.36
CA ARG A 21 -2.91 7.05 -14.46
C ARG A 21 -4.13 7.41 -13.60
N ARG A 22 -5.34 7.34 -14.17
CA ARG A 22 -6.60 7.65 -13.48
C ARG A 22 -7.05 6.56 -12.51
N VAL A 23 -6.87 5.29 -12.90
CA VAL A 23 -7.39 4.11 -12.18
C VAL A 23 -6.30 3.39 -11.39
N GLY A 24 -5.04 3.79 -11.53
CA GLY A 24 -3.93 3.26 -10.74
C GLY A 24 -4.25 3.34 -9.26
N VAL A 25 -4.43 2.18 -8.63
CA VAL A 25 -4.63 2.08 -7.19
C VAL A 25 -3.37 2.62 -6.54
N LYS A 26 -3.48 3.76 -5.86
CA LYS A 26 -2.39 4.28 -5.04
C LYS A 26 -2.15 3.28 -3.92
N THR A 27 -1.14 2.44 -4.09
CA THR A 27 -0.66 1.58 -3.00
C THR A 27 -0.32 2.49 -1.83
N ALA A 28 -0.83 2.14 -0.64
CA ALA A 28 -0.42 2.84 0.57
C ALA A 28 1.11 2.79 0.68
N PRO A 29 1.77 3.89 1.10
CA PRO A 29 3.20 3.88 1.29
C PRO A 29 3.59 2.75 2.27
N ALA A 30 4.68 2.06 1.97
CA ALA A 30 5.18 0.99 2.82
C ALA A 30 5.53 1.55 4.22
N ILE A 31 5.12 0.84 5.28
CA ILE A 31 5.48 1.20 6.66
C ILE A 31 6.96 0.89 6.87
N THR A 32 7.77 1.93 7.01
CA THR A 32 9.21 1.79 7.32
C THR A 32 9.43 1.33 8.76
N ASP A 33 10.61 0.81 9.05
CA ASP A 33 11.01 0.45 10.42
C ASP A 33 10.92 1.63 11.38
N THR A 34 11.30 2.83 10.93
CA THR A 34 11.22 4.06 11.73
C THR A 34 9.78 4.41 12.08
N MET A 35 8.86 4.29 11.12
CA MET A 35 7.43 4.52 11.36
C MET A 35 6.87 3.49 12.35
N LEU A 36 7.24 2.21 12.19
CA LEU A 36 6.80 1.17 13.12
C LEU A 36 7.29 1.42 14.54
N ARG A 37 8.57 1.81 14.72
CA ARG A 37 9.12 2.16 16.03
C ARG A 37 8.37 3.33 16.67
N ALA A 38 8.07 4.36 15.88
CA ALA A 38 7.28 5.50 16.36
C ALA A 38 5.87 5.06 16.79
N MET A 39 5.20 4.18 16.03
CA MET A 39 3.89 3.64 16.40
C MET A 39 3.95 2.87 17.73
N VAL A 40 4.93 1.99 17.89
CA VAL A 40 5.13 1.21 19.13
C VAL A 40 5.38 2.11 20.34
N GLN A 41 6.08 3.23 20.17
CA GLN A 41 6.33 4.21 21.24
C GLN A 41 5.07 4.96 21.69
N THR A 42 4.03 5.03 20.86
CA THR A 42 2.75 5.67 21.25
C THR A 42 1.86 4.77 22.11
N CYS A 43 2.18 3.47 22.24
CA CYS A 43 1.39 2.55 23.05
C CYS A 43 1.66 2.74 24.55
N ASP A 44 0.59 2.89 25.33
CA ASP A 44 0.66 2.99 26.79
C ASP A 44 0.93 1.62 27.45
N GLU A 45 2.09 1.47 28.07
CA GLU A 45 2.50 0.22 28.71
C GLU A 45 1.84 -0.01 30.09
N GLN A 46 1.18 1.00 30.66
CA GLN A 46 0.49 0.90 31.95
C GLN A 46 -0.98 0.48 31.80
N HIS A 47 -1.56 0.63 30.60
CA HIS A 47 -2.93 0.27 30.32
C HIS A 47 -3.03 -1.02 29.49
N PRO A 48 -3.91 -1.99 29.85
CA PRO A 48 -4.02 -3.26 29.13
C PRO A 48 -4.21 -3.13 27.61
N ILE A 49 -4.92 -2.09 27.17
CA ILE A 49 -5.12 -1.81 25.74
C ILE A 49 -3.79 -1.47 25.04
N GLY A 50 -2.94 -0.66 25.64
CA GLY A 50 -1.67 -0.29 25.02
C GLY A 50 -0.66 -1.44 25.00
N ILE A 51 -0.67 -2.31 26.02
CA ILE A 51 0.10 -3.57 26.02
C ILE A 51 -0.33 -4.45 24.83
N ARG A 52 -1.63 -4.63 24.64
CA ARG A 52 -2.19 -5.40 23.51
C ARG A 52 -1.79 -4.79 22.17
N ASP A 53 -1.99 -3.48 21.99
CA ASP A 53 -1.76 -2.81 20.72
C ASP A 53 -0.27 -2.87 20.32
N ARG A 54 0.62 -2.72 21.31
CA ARG A 54 2.06 -2.93 21.14
C ARG A 54 2.39 -4.34 20.66
N ALA A 55 1.82 -5.36 21.31
CA ALA A 55 2.04 -6.75 20.92
C ALA A 55 1.57 -7.01 19.49
N VAL A 56 0.39 -6.50 19.10
CA VAL A 56 -0.15 -6.64 17.74
C VAL A 56 0.76 -5.98 16.71
N LEU A 57 1.30 -4.79 16.98
CA LEU A 57 2.20 -4.09 16.05
C LEU A 57 3.52 -4.86 15.83
N LEU A 58 4.10 -5.41 16.90
CA LEU A 58 5.36 -6.15 16.83
C LEU A 58 5.17 -7.53 16.16
N LEU A 59 4.13 -8.28 16.56
CA LEU A 59 3.83 -9.59 16.00
C LEU A 59 3.36 -9.48 14.55
N GLY A 60 2.51 -8.50 14.23
CA GLY A 60 2.02 -8.27 12.87
C GLY A 60 3.13 -7.93 11.88
N ARG A 61 4.19 -7.24 12.33
CA ARG A 61 5.39 -6.99 11.51
C ARG A 61 6.17 -8.26 11.19
N GLY A 62 6.37 -9.12 12.19
CA GLY A 62 7.14 -10.36 12.03
C GLY A 62 6.40 -11.44 11.27
N ALA A 63 5.06 -11.47 11.38
CA ALA A 63 4.23 -12.46 10.72
C ALA A 63 3.91 -12.13 9.26
N LEU A 64 4.06 -10.87 8.81
CA LEU A 64 3.61 -10.39 7.48
C LEU A 64 2.13 -10.67 7.16
N ASN A 65 1.34 -11.03 8.17
CA ASN A 65 -0.05 -11.41 8.02
C ASN A 65 -0.91 -10.18 7.72
N ARG A 66 -1.90 -10.34 6.84
CA ARG A 66 -2.96 -9.33 6.69
C ARG A 66 -3.74 -9.29 8.00
N ARG A 67 -4.21 -8.10 8.39
CA ARG A 67 -5.05 -7.83 9.59
C ARG A 67 -6.31 -8.71 9.77
N ILE A 68 -6.63 -9.59 8.81
CA ILE A 68 -7.79 -10.49 8.80
C ILE A 68 -7.47 -11.88 9.37
N GLU A 69 -6.19 -12.22 9.55
CA GLU A 69 -5.74 -13.48 10.19
C GLU A 69 -5.58 -13.32 11.71
#